data_AF-A0ABD0RMV2-F1
#
_entry.id   AF-A0ABD0RMV2-F1
#
_cell.length_a   1.000
_cell.length_b   1.000
_cell.length_c   1.000
_cell.angle_alpha   90.00
_cell.angle_beta   90.00
_cell.angle_gamma   90.00
#
_symmetry.space_group_name_H-M   'P 1'
#
loop_
_entity.id
_entity.type
_entity.pdbx_description
1 polymer ?
#
loop_
_entity_poly.entity_id
_entity_poly.type
_entity_poly.pdbx_seq_one_letter_code
_entity_poly.pdbx_strand_id
1 'polypeptide(L)'
;MSSGRIRALTVSASPDVIKRPRTGEAERCAVCSGVPQIRQVQTGVVTHLCADYGLIDHAVYFTSGVVLGGVVLCVGDSVQALAVREGAHGQWRALR
;
A
#
# COMPACT_ATOMS: atom_id res chain seq x y z
N MET A 1 -18.72 18.08 20.89
CA MET A 1 -17.34 17.91 20.39
C MET A 1 -17.33 16.63 19.59
N SER A 2 -17.64 16.74 18.29
CA SER A 2 -18.11 15.61 17.48
C SER A 2 -16.96 14.64 17.19
N SER A 3 -17.16 13.40 17.61
CA SER A 3 -16.25 12.28 17.47
C SER A 3 -15.83 12.10 16.01
N GLY A 4 -14.53 12.21 15.75
CA GLY A 4 -13.93 11.88 14.46
C GLY A 4 -14.15 10.40 14.15
N ARG A 5 -15.07 10.10 13.23
CA ARG A 5 -15.20 8.75 12.67
C ARG A 5 -14.00 8.50 11.77
N ILE A 6 -12.99 7.84 12.33
CA ILE A 6 -11.96 7.16 11.53
C ILE A 6 -12.69 6.07 10.74
N ARG A 7 -12.86 6.31 9.43
CA ARG A 7 -13.39 5.29 8.51
C ARG A 7 -12.22 4.37 8.14
N ALA A 8 -11.94 3.40 9.02
CA ALA A 8 -11.02 2.33 8.73
C ALA A 8 -11.62 1.44 7.64
N LEU A 9 -11.08 1.54 6.42
CA LEU A 9 -11.39 0.57 5.36
C LEU A 9 -10.43 -0.60 5.49
N THR A 10 -10.98 -1.73 5.92
CA THR A 10 -10.29 -3.01 5.91
C THR A 10 -10.16 -3.49 4.47
N VAL A 11 -8.92 -3.70 4.06
CA VAL A 11 -8.61 -4.19 2.74
C VAL A 11 -8.44 -5.72 2.81
N SER A 12 -9.45 -6.48 2.37
CA SER A 12 -9.44 -7.94 2.42
C SER A 12 -8.66 -8.56 1.25
N ALA A 13 -7.90 -9.60 1.57
CA ALA A 13 -7.14 -10.39 0.63
C ALA A 13 -8.02 -11.45 -0.04
N SER A 14 -8.15 -11.43 -1.37
CA SER A 14 -8.44 -12.68 -2.08
C SER A 14 -7.16 -13.52 -2.13
N PRO A 15 -7.19 -14.82 -1.77
CA PRO A 15 -6.00 -15.64 -1.56
C PRO A 15 -5.46 -16.34 -2.82
N ASP A 16 -5.59 -15.75 -4.00
CA ASP A 16 -5.05 -16.33 -5.24
C ASP A 16 -4.00 -15.41 -5.87
N VAL A 17 -2.86 -15.96 -6.26
CA VAL A 17 -1.62 -15.29 -6.72
C VAL A 17 -0.63 -14.94 -5.59
N ILE A 18 -0.19 -15.95 -4.85
CA ILE A 18 1.22 -16.05 -4.43
C ILE A 18 1.68 -17.47 -4.74
N LYS A 19 2.32 -17.65 -5.91
CA LYS A 19 3.05 -18.87 -6.22
C LYS A 19 4.28 -18.90 -5.30
N ARG A 20 4.15 -19.59 -4.17
CA ARG A 20 5.17 -19.71 -3.13
C ARG A 20 6.47 -20.28 -3.71
N PRO A 21 7.64 -19.67 -3.50
CA PRO A 21 8.84 -20.45 -3.27
C PRO A 21 8.84 -20.88 -1.79
N ARG A 22 9.06 -22.18 -1.57
CA ARG A 22 9.39 -22.73 -0.26
C ARG A 22 10.78 -22.25 0.17
N THR A 23 11.00 -22.26 1.48
CA THR A 23 12.29 -22.08 2.18
C THR A 23 12.66 -20.60 2.31
N GLY A 24 12.80 -19.98 3.47
CA GLY A 24 13.33 -20.45 4.74
C GLY A 24 14.43 -19.45 5.13
N GLU A 25 14.44 -19.04 6.40
CA GLU A 25 15.48 -18.25 7.07
C GLU A 25 15.43 -16.71 7.00
N ALA A 26 15.36 -16.15 8.22
CA ALA A 26 15.56 -14.75 8.55
C ALA A 26 17.06 -14.50 8.69
N GLU A 27 17.59 -13.43 8.10
CA GLU A 27 18.43 -12.42 8.77
C GLU A 27 18.88 -11.38 7.75
N ARG A 28 18.96 -10.15 8.23
CA ARG A 28 19.11 -8.89 7.53
C ARG A 28 20.55 -8.69 7.03
N CYS A 29 20.76 -8.60 5.72
CA CYS A 29 21.82 -7.75 5.14
C CYS A 29 21.55 -7.52 3.64
N ALA A 30 21.89 -6.33 3.17
CA ALA A 30 21.54 -5.80 1.86
C ALA A 30 21.90 -6.74 0.71
N VAL A 31 20.89 -7.21 -0.03
CA VAL A 31 21.09 -7.86 -1.32
C VAL A 31 20.70 -6.86 -2.40
N CYS A 32 21.70 -6.39 -3.14
CA CYS A 32 21.52 -5.89 -4.49
C CYS A 32 20.95 -7.04 -5.35
N SER A 33 19.64 -7.13 -5.55
CA SER A 33 19.06 -7.97 -6.60
C SER A 33 17.63 -7.49 -6.88
N GLY A 34 17.13 -7.67 -8.10
CA GLY A 34 15.80 -7.25 -8.53
C GLY A 34 14.62 -7.94 -7.83
N VAL A 35 14.75 -8.30 -6.55
CA VAL A 35 13.65 -8.78 -5.72
C VAL A 35 12.73 -7.61 -5.35
N PRO A 36 11.41 -7.74 -5.58
CA PRO A 36 10.45 -6.74 -5.17
C PRO A 36 10.40 -6.65 -3.65
N GLN A 37 10.48 -5.43 -3.12
CA GLN A 37 10.27 -5.14 -1.70
C GLN A 37 8.78 -4.92 -1.43
N ILE A 38 8.24 -5.54 -0.40
CA ILE A 38 6.86 -5.34 0.03
C ILE A 38 6.89 -4.67 1.41
N ARG A 39 6.02 -3.68 1.62
CA ARG A 39 5.81 -3.04 2.92
C ARG A 39 4.33 -2.89 3.22
N GLN A 40 3.98 -2.99 4.49
CA GLN A 40 2.65 -2.66 4.97
C GLN A 40 2.65 -1.26 5.59
N VAL A 41 1.81 -0.39 5.07
CA VAL A 41 1.52 0.95 5.59
C VAL A 41 0.31 0.81 6.51
N GLN A 42 0.53 0.97 7.82
CA GLN A 42 -0.53 0.82 8.83
C GLN A 42 -1.26 2.13 9.14
N THR A 43 -0.60 3.27 8.92
CA THR A 43 -1.15 4.61 9.18
C THR A 43 -0.57 5.59 8.17
N GLY A 44 -1.02 5.51 6.92
CA GLY A 44 -0.63 6.45 5.89
C GLY A 44 -1.70 7.53 5.70
N VAL A 45 -1.32 8.71 5.22
CA VAL A 45 -2.26 9.80 4.93
C VAL A 45 -2.33 10.03 3.43
N VAL A 46 -3.54 10.15 2.87
CA VAL A 46 -3.71 10.57 1.48
C VAL A 46 -3.28 12.03 1.36
N THR A 47 -2.24 12.27 0.57
CA THR A 47 -1.60 13.58 0.41
C THR A 47 -1.93 14.20 -0.93
N HIS A 48 -2.19 13.36 -1.94
CA HIS A 48 -2.67 13.79 -3.24
C HIS A 48 -3.74 12.83 -3.73
N LEU A 49 -4.73 13.39 -4.43
CA LEU A 49 -5.75 12.62 -5.10
C LEU A 49 -6.11 13.31 -6.41
N CYS A 50 -6.04 12.56 -7.50
CA CYS A 50 -6.49 12.91 -8.84
C CYS A 50 -7.62 11.97 -9.27
N ALA A 51 -8.15 12.14 -10.48
CA ALA A 51 -9.33 11.40 -10.94
C ALA A 51 -9.17 9.86 -10.91
N ASP A 52 -7.96 9.37 -11.16
CA ASP A 52 -7.65 7.95 -11.35
C ASP A 52 -6.51 7.42 -10.48
N TYR A 53 -5.79 8.30 -9.77
CA TYR A 53 -4.70 7.94 -8.88
C TYR A 53 -4.56 8.86 -7.65
N GLY A 54 -3.75 8.44 -6.68
CA GLY A 54 -3.39 9.27 -5.54
C GLY A 54 -2.04 8.88 -4.91
N LEU A 55 -1.64 9.66 -3.91
CA LEU A 55 -0.42 9.45 -3.13
C LEU A 55 -0.72 9.34 -1.64
N ILE A 56 -0.10 8.34 -1.00
CA ILE A 56 -0.06 8.19 0.46
C ILE A 56 1.30 8.68 0.94
N ASP A 57 1.33 9.61 1.90
CA ASP A 57 2.53 10.20 2.50
C ASP A 57 3.55 10.74 1.47
N HIS A 58 3.08 11.24 0.32
CA HIS A 58 3.92 11.67 -0.81
C HIS A 58 4.84 10.58 -1.38
N ALA A 59 4.64 9.31 -1.00
CA ALA A 59 5.59 8.23 -1.25
C ALA A 59 4.99 6.99 -1.94
N VAL A 60 3.73 6.65 -1.65
CA VAL A 60 3.07 5.46 -2.23
C VAL A 60 2.03 5.90 -3.26
N TYR A 61 2.24 5.49 -4.50
CA TYR A 61 1.27 5.67 -5.57
C TYR A 61 0.19 4.60 -5.50
N PHE A 62 -1.08 4.99 -5.62
CA PHE A 62 -2.21 4.06 -5.75
C PHE A 62 -3.13 4.50 -6.88
N THR A 63 -3.85 3.54 -7.48
CA THR A 63 -4.92 3.82 -8.45
C THR A 63 -6.27 3.62 -7.79
N SER A 64 -7.32 4.26 -8.30
CA SER A 64 -8.68 4.09 -7.79
C SER A 64 -9.13 2.61 -7.77
N GLY A 65 -8.63 1.79 -8.71
CA GLY A 65 -8.96 0.37 -8.80
C GLY A 65 -8.44 -0.51 -7.66
N VAL A 66 -7.47 -0.05 -6.85
CA VAL A 66 -7.01 -0.80 -5.67
C VAL A 66 -7.72 -0.37 -4.39
N VAL A 67 -8.49 0.71 -4.43
CA VAL A 67 -9.25 1.22 -3.28
C VAL A 67 -10.46 0.32 -3.05
N LEU A 68 -10.51 -0.32 -1.88
CA LEU A 68 -11.58 -1.26 -1.56
C LEU A 68 -12.78 -0.59 -0.89
N GLY A 69 -13.94 -1.22 -1.02
CA GLY A 69 -15.17 -0.82 -0.32
C GLY A 69 -15.97 0.31 -0.96
N GLY A 70 -15.64 0.71 -2.21
CA GLY A 70 -16.41 1.72 -2.95
C GLY A 70 -16.37 3.11 -2.31
N VAL A 71 -15.38 3.37 -1.46
CA VAL A 71 -15.24 4.65 -0.79
C VAL A 71 -14.43 5.61 -1.63
N VAL A 72 -14.96 6.83 -1.75
CA VAL A 72 -14.22 7.97 -2.30
C VAL A 72 -13.27 8.45 -1.21
N LEU A 73 -11.97 8.25 -1.43
CA LEU A 73 -10.93 8.83 -0.58
C LEU A 73 -10.88 10.34 -0.77
N CYS A 74 -10.41 11.05 0.25
CA CYS A 74 -10.12 12.48 0.23
C CYS A 74 -8.68 12.72 0.69
N VAL A 75 -8.10 13.86 0.26
CA VAL A 75 -6.83 14.33 0.84
C VAL A 75 -7.01 14.59 2.34
N GLY A 76 -6.10 14.06 3.15
CA GLY A 76 -6.15 14.08 4.62
C GLY A 76 -6.68 12.79 5.25
N ASP A 77 -7.21 11.85 4.45
CA ASP A 77 -7.72 10.58 5.00
C ASP A 77 -6.59 9.65 5.44
N SER A 78 -6.77 9.05 6.61
CA SER A 78 -5.90 7.98 7.09
C SER A 78 -6.28 6.65 6.46
N VAL A 79 -5.30 5.97 5.86
CA VAL A 79 -5.46 4.73 5.12
C VAL A 79 -4.42 3.69 5.51
N GLN A 80 -4.74 2.44 5.20
CA GLN A 80 -3.80 1.32 5.26
C GLN A 80 -3.56 0.82 3.85
N ALA A 81 -2.32 0.47 3.53
CA ALA A 81 -1.98 -0.02 2.20
C ALA A 81 -0.85 -1.04 2.26
N LEU A 82 -0.92 -2.06 1.42
CA LEU A 82 0.22 -2.92 1.09
C LEU A 82 0.89 -2.34 -0.15
N ALA A 83 2.16 -1.97 -0.05
CA ALA A 83 2.90 -1.39 -1.17
C ALA A 83 4.07 -2.27 -1.58
N VAL A 84 4.35 -2.29 -2.89
CA VAL A 84 5.50 -2.96 -3.48
C VAL A 84 6.42 -1.94 -4.15
N ARG A 85 7.72 -2.21 -4.14
CA ARG A 85 8.73 -1.49 -4.92
C ARG A 85 9.62 -2.48 -5.63
N GLU A 86 9.74 -2.36 -6.94
CA GLU A 86 10.67 -3.16 -7.74
C GLU A 86 12.05 -2.49 -7.78
N GLY A 87 13.06 -3.21 -7.30
CA GLY A 87 14.44 -2.70 -7.25
C GLY A 87 14.68 -1.60 -6.23
N ALA A 88 15.95 -1.16 -6.16
CA ALA A 88 16.39 -0.17 -5.18
C ALA A 88 15.86 1.25 -5.49
N HIS A 89 15.67 1.58 -6.78
CA HIS A 89 15.29 2.92 -7.25
C HIS A 89 13.83 3.01 -7.74
N GLY A 90 13.05 1.93 -7.63
CA GLY A 90 11.64 1.93 -8.03
C GLY A 90 10.79 2.86 -7.14
N GLN A 91 9.57 3.14 -7.57
CA GLN A 91 8.59 3.85 -6.76
C GLN A 91 7.74 2.84 -5.97
N TRP A 92 7.24 3.26 -4.80
CA TRP A 92 6.28 2.44 -4.07
C TRP A 92 4.91 2.52 -4.74
N ARG A 93 4.34 1.37 -5.05
CA ARG A 93 2.99 1.23 -5.60
C ARG A 93 2.12 0.41 -4.66
N ALA A 94 0.95 0.93 -4.32
CA ALA A 94 -0.05 0.20 -3.57
C ALA A 94 -0.61 -0.96 -4.40
N LEU A 95 -0.71 -2.10 -3.75
CA LEU A 95 -1.38 -3.29 -4.25
C LEU A 95 -2.84 -3.29 -3.81
N ARG A 96 -3.09 -2.85 -2.57
CA ARG A 96 -4.41 -2.79 -1.94
C ARG A 96 -4.32 -2.00 -0.63
#